data_AF-A0A847DKR7-F1
#
_entry.id   AF-A0A847DKR7-F1
#
_cell.length_a   1.000
_cell.length_b   1.000
_cell.length_c   1.000
_cell.angle_alpha   90.00
_cell.angle_beta   90.00
_cell.angle_gamma   90.00
#
_symmetry.space_group_name_H-M   'P 1'
#
loop_
_entity.id
_entity.type
_entity.pdbx_description
1 polymer ?
#
loop_
_entity_poly.entity_id
_entity_poly.type
_entity_poly.pdbx_seq_one_letter_code
_entity_poly.pdbx_strand_id
1 'polypeptide(L)'
;MSRAKGYEDFGKSVFVEEMLDAARLMSERGWAERNAGNMSCIIPGSDVVRYFDPDHVKRVFPLGLNMKELSGMVILITAAGSYFRKLKIDPAKGMGAVRVSLDGNRLELLWGFESGASPTSEMHMHFMGHIKRLKKELNHRVILHTHATNTIIMSANGALDEKAFTRALWNMHSECVVVFPEGVGLVPWMVPGTQEISSATAEKLEDFRLIIWPLHGIIATGNSIDEAMGLIETVEKTAEIYIKSMGFADSLKLLTDKQVLDTAARFNLKPRQGILEL
;
A
#
# COMPACT_ATOMS: atom_id res chain seq x y z
N MET A 1 -14.91 1.09 42.64
CA MET A 1 -13.73 0.25 42.32
C MET A 1 -13.92 -0.33 40.93
N SER A 2 -13.42 0.39 39.93
CA SER A 2 -13.45 -0.04 38.52
C SER A 2 -12.53 -1.25 38.37
N ARG A 3 -13.04 -2.40 37.91
CA ARG A 3 -12.20 -3.53 37.49
C ARG A 3 -11.21 -2.99 36.46
N ALA A 4 -9.91 -3.16 36.69
CA ALA A 4 -8.92 -2.91 35.65
C ALA A 4 -9.32 -3.72 34.42
N LYS A 5 -9.67 -3.04 33.34
CA LYS A 5 -10.00 -3.70 32.07
C LYS A 5 -8.71 -4.40 31.63
N GLY A 6 -8.72 -5.74 31.60
CA GLY A 6 -7.59 -6.49 31.07
C GLY A 6 -7.57 -6.29 29.55
N TYR A 7 -6.63 -5.48 29.05
CA TYR A 7 -6.40 -5.32 27.62
C TYR A 7 -5.66 -6.55 27.08
N GLU A 8 -6.01 -6.96 25.85
CA GLU A 8 -5.33 -8.04 25.14
C GLU A 8 -3.92 -7.60 24.69
N ASP A 9 -3.01 -8.55 24.53
CA ASP A 9 -1.66 -8.28 24.01
C ASP A 9 -1.70 -7.96 22.52
N PHE A 10 -1.59 -6.66 22.18
CA PHE A 10 -1.62 -6.20 20.79
C PHE A 10 -0.52 -6.83 19.91
N GLY A 11 0.62 -7.20 20.49
CA GLY A 11 1.72 -7.84 19.76
C GLY A 11 1.36 -9.22 19.20
N LYS A 12 0.28 -9.83 19.70
CA LYS A 12 -0.29 -11.11 19.24
C LYS A 12 -1.60 -10.92 18.46
N SER A 13 -1.93 -9.69 18.06
CA SER A 13 -3.13 -9.42 17.29
C SER A 13 -2.97 -9.90 15.84
N VAL A 14 -4.10 -10.24 15.22
CA VAL A 14 -4.15 -10.60 13.79
C VAL A 14 -3.54 -9.51 12.89
N PHE A 15 -3.64 -8.23 13.27
CA PHE A 15 -3.08 -7.12 12.50
C PHE A 15 -1.55 -7.13 12.48
N VAL A 16 -0.92 -7.50 13.60
CA VAL A 16 0.53 -7.68 13.67
C VAL A 16 0.92 -8.90 12.86
N GLU A 17 0.23 -10.03 13.03
CA GLU A 17 0.52 -11.28 12.30
C GLU A 17 0.43 -11.09 10.77
N GLU A 18 -0.64 -10.48 10.26
CA GLU A 18 -0.82 -10.21 8.83
C GLU A 18 0.30 -9.33 8.26
N MET A 19 0.69 -8.26 8.97
CA MET A 19 1.81 -7.40 8.55
C MET A 19 3.16 -8.13 8.60
N LEU A 20 3.37 -9.04 9.56
CA LEU A 20 4.57 -9.87 9.63
C LEU A 20 4.66 -10.83 8.45
N ASP A 21 3.54 -11.44 8.05
CA ASP A 21 3.50 -12.35 6.92
C ASP A 21 3.74 -11.64 5.59
N ALA A 22 3.13 -10.47 5.38
CA ALA A 22 3.43 -9.65 4.19
C ALA A 22 4.89 -9.21 4.14
N ALA A 23 5.45 -8.74 5.26
CA ALA A 23 6.87 -8.38 5.36
C ALA A 23 7.79 -9.55 4.99
N ARG A 24 7.47 -10.75 5.50
CA ARG A 24 8.22 -11.97 5.19
C ARG A 24 8.16 -12.27 3.69
N LEU A 25 6.96 -12.31 3.10
CA LEU A 25 6.77 -12.59 1.67
C LEU A 25 7.51 -11.60 0.77
N MET A 26 7.40 -10.30 1.05
CA MET A 26 8.13 -9.28 0.29
C MET A 26 9.64 -9.44 0.41
N SER A 27 10.15 -9.76 1.61
CA SER A 27 11.57 -10.01 1.79
C SER A 27 12.05 -11.26 1.07
N GLU A 28 11.29 -12.36 1.10
CA GLU A 28 11.64 -13.63 0.43
C GLU A 28 11.63 -13.49 -1.08
N ARG A 29 10.77 -12.64 -1.63
CA ARG A 29 10.71 -12.32 -3.06
C ARG A 29 11.73 -11.27 -3.50
N GLY A 30 12.48 -10.70 -2.57
CA GLY A 30 13.49 -9.67 -2.87
C GLY A 30 12.91 -8.29 -3.17
N TRP A 31 11.68 -7.99 -2.73
CA TRP A 31 11.02 -6.69 -2.94
C TRP A 31 11.24 -5.70 -1.78
N ALA A 32 11.98 -6.10 -0.76
CA ALA A 32 12.23 -5.31 0.46
C ALA A 32 13.70 -5.38 0.87
N GLU A 33 14.61 -5.02 -0.03
CA GLU A 33 16.04 -4.96 0.24
C GLU A 33 16.39 -3.87 1.28
N ARG A 34 17.34 -4.16 2.17
CA ARG A 34 17.70 -3.26 3.28
C ARG A 34 16.45 -2.87 4.10
N ASN A 35 15.99 -1.63 3.98
CA ASN A 35 14.82 -1.05 4.65
C ASN A 35 13.78 -0.55 3.65
N ALA A 36 13.84 -1.04 2.41
CA ALA A 36 12.88 -0.76 1.36
C ALA A 36 11.50 -1.30 1.70
N GLY A 37 10.49 -0.56 1.29
CA GLY A 37 9.09 -0.86 1.57
C GLY A 37 8.62 -0.37 2.94
N ASN A 38 7.33 -0.11 3.01
CA ASN A 38 6.63 0.30 4.22
C ASN A 38 5.15 -0.09 4.13
N MET A 39 4.51 -0.19 5.28
CA MET A 39 3.13 -0.66 5.38
C MET A 39 2.39 0.07 6.48
N SER A 40 1.12 0.36 6.24
CA SER A 40 0.18 0.83 7.24
C SER A 40 -1.16 0.10 7.14
N CYS A 41 -1.76 -0.16 8.30
CA CYS A 41 -3.05 -0.80 8.45
C CYS A 41 -3.91 -0.06 9.48
N ILE A 42 -5.09 0.40 9.08
CA ILE A 42 -6.10 0.97 9.99
C ILE A 42 -6.70 -0.15 10.84
N ILE A 43 -6.71 0.05 12.16
CA ILE A 43 -7.30 -0.86 13.14
C ILE A 43 -8.76 -0.45 13.36
N PRO A 44 -9.74 -1.36 13.17
CA PRO A 44 -11.14 -1.06 13.43
C PRO A 44 -11.38 -0.64 14.87
N GLY A 45 -12.29 0.33 15.09
CA GLY A 45 -12.59 0.83 16.44
C GLY A 45 -13.08 -0.25 17.41
N SER A 46 -13.78 -1.27 16.91
CA SER A 46 -14.19 -2.46 17.67
C SER A 46 -13.02 -3.25 18.24
N ASP A 47 -11.87 -3.24 17.55
CA ASP A 47 -10.67 -3.92 17.97
C ASP A 47 -9.78 -3.03 18.84
N VAL A 48 -9.71 -1.72 18.55
CA VAL A 48 -8.96 -0.75 19.37
C VAL A 48 -9.29 -0.86 20.85
N VAL A 49 -10.58 -0.97 21.20
CA VAL A 49 -11.05 -1.02 22.60
C VAL A 49 -10.70 -2.32 23.35
N ARG A 50 -10.23 -3.34 22.63
CA ARG A 50 -9.76 -4.62 23.17
C ARG A 50 -8.29 -4.56 23.58
N TYR A 51 -7.49 -3.78 22.84
CA TYR A 51 -6.04 -3.76 22.97
C TYR A 51 -5.47 -2.53 23.69
N PHE A 52 -6.18 -1.40 23.66
CA PHE A 52 -5.61 -0.13 24.11
C PHE A 52 -6.47 0.57 25.16
N ASP A 53 -5.79 1.09 26.18
CA ASP A 53 -6.33 2.08 27.10
C ASP A 53 -6.40 3.45 26.40
N PRO A 54 -7.58 4.07 26.26
CA PRO A 54 -7.68 5.36 25.57
C PRO A 54 -6.86 6.48 26.23
N ASP A 55 -6.61 6.39 27.54
CA ASP A 55 -5.90 7.42 28.30
C ASP A 55 -4.38 7.18 28.37
N HIS A 56 -3.91 6.01 27.92
CA HIS A 56 -2.50 5.65 27.94
C HIS A 56 -1.80 5.98 26.61
N VAL A 57 -0.92 6.98 26.63
CA VAL A 57 -0.09 7.37 25.49
C VAL A 57 1.39 7.24 25.88
N LYS A 58 2.15 6.43 25.13
CA LYS A 58 3.58 6.17 25.39
C LYS A 58 4.47 7.33 24.97
N ARG A 59 4.18 7.94 23.82
CA ARG A 59 4.94 9.05 23.22
C ARG A 59 4.07 9.80 22.23
N VAL A 60 4.40 11.07 22.00
CA VAL A 60 3.70 11.92 21.03
C VAL A 60 4.66 12.39 19.96
N PHE A 61 4.23 12.38 18.70
CA PHE A 61 4.97 12.91 17.56
C PHE A 61 4.20 14.05 16.89
N PRO A 62 4.86 15.13 16.44
CA PRO A 62 4.22 16.13 15.59
C PRO A 62 3.98 15.54 14.20
N LEU A 63 2.79 15.76 13.62
CA LEU A 63 2.51 15.37 12.23
C LEU A 63 3.09 16.36 11.22
N GLY A 64 3.24 17.65 11.57
CA GLY A 64 3.67 18.71 10.65
C GLY A 64 2.64 19.09 9.59
N LEU A 65 1.59 18.29 9.39
CA LEU A 65 0.43 18.55 8.55
C LEU A 65 -0.83 18.14 9.31
N ASN A 66 -1.94 18.85 9.08
CA ASN A 66 -3.21 18.54 9.72
C ASN A 66 -3.89 17.35 9.02
N MET A 67 -4.10 16.26 9.76
CA MET A 67 -4.74 15.02 9.28
C MET A 67 -6.08 14.78 10.00
N LYS A 68 -6.90 15.83 10.15
CA LYS A 68 -8.13 15.79 10.95
C LYS A 68 -9.15 14.78 10.45
N GLU A 69 -9.13 14.43 9.16
CA GLU A 69 -9.99 13.39 8.59
C GLU A 69 -9.70 11.99 9.16
N LEU A 70 -8.53 11.77 9.75
CA LEU A 70 -8.16 10.52 10.44
C LEU A 70 -8.31 10.61 11.97
N SER A 71 -8.90 11.68 12.48
CA SER A 71 -9.06 11.95 13.92
C SER A 71 -9.59 10.74 14.69
N GLY A 72 -8.84 10.34 15.73
CA GLY A 72 -9.16 9.20 16.59
C GLY A 72 -8.89 7.81 15.98
N MET A 73 -8.58 7.70 14.70
CA MET A 73 -8.23 6.43 14.08
C MET A 73 -6.89 5.93 14.59
N VAL A 74 -6.77 4.60 14.77
CA VAL A 74 -5.53 3.93 15.14
C VAL A 74 -4.96 3.21 13.92
N ILE A 75 -3.70 3.46 13.62
CA ILE A 75 -2.99 2.92 12.45
C ILE A 75 -1.76 2.18 12.95
N LEU A 76 -1.65 0.90 12.61
CA LEU A 76 -0.41 0.14 12.74
C LEU A 76 0.48 0.49 11.54
N ILE A 77 1.70 0.95 11.78
CA ILE A 77 2.61 1.38 10.70
C ILE A 77 4.06 0.96 10.99
N THR A 78 4.79 0.60 9.92
CA THR A 78 6.21 0.23 10.01
C THR A 78 7.09 1.41 10.40
N ALA A 79 8.17 1.13 11.12
CA ALA A 79 9.14 2.13 11.57
C ALA A 79 10.09 2.59 10.45
N ALA A 80 10.58 3.82 10.55
CA ALA A 80 11.67 4.32 9.71
C ALA A 80 12.92 3.43 9.87
N GLY A 81 13.50 3.04 8.75
CA GLY A 81 14.69 2.18 8.73
C GLY A 81 14.43 0.72 9.16
N SER A 82 13.17 0.30 9.26
CA SER A 82 12.81 -1.08 9.58
C SER A 82 13.24 -2.04 8.47
N TYR A 83 13.72 -3.22 8.84
CA TYR A 83 14.12 -4.27 7.91
C TYR A 83 13.03 -5.34 7.94
N PHE A 84 12.31 -5.54 6.83
CA PHE A 84 11.19 -6.48 6.79
C PHE A 84 11.58 -7.90 7.22
N ARG A 85 12.76 -8.38 6.81
CA ARG A 85 13.33 -9.68 7.26
C ARG A 85 13.54 -9.82 8.78
N LYS A 86 13.56 -8.71 9.52
CA LYS A 86 13.75 -8.69 10.99
C LYS A 86 12.43 -8.48 11.74
N LEU A 87 11.34 -8.14 11.07
CA LEU A 87 10.08 -7.81 11.75
C LEU A 87 9.55 -8.97 12.59
N LYS A 88 9.68 -10.22 12.12
CA LYS A 88 9.25 -11.40 12.88
C LYS A 88 10.05 -11.63 14.17
N ILE A 89 11.29 -11.13 14.24
CA ILE A 89 12.17 -11.29 15.41
C ILE A 89 11.76 -10.32 16.51
N ASP A 90 11.50 -9.06 16.14
CA ASP A 90 11.15 -8.01 17.07
C ASP A 90 10.14 -7.04 16.43
N PRO A 91 8.84 -7.40 16.43
CA PRO A 91 7.80 -6.57 15.82
C PRO A 91 7.71 -5.20 16.50
N ALA A 92 7.77 -5.16 17.83
CA ALA A 92 7.60 -3.94 18.60
C ALA A 92 8.71 -2.90 18.33
N LYS A 93 9.89 -3.31 17.86
CA LYS A 93 10.94 -2.39 17.40
C LYS A 93 10.70 -1.86 15.98
N GLY A 94 10.13 -2.67 15.10
CA GLY A 94 10.03 -2.37 13.68
C GLY A 94 8.67 -1.85 13.20
N MET A 95 7.67 -1.77 14.08
CA MET A 95 6.35 -1.20 13.82
C MET A 95 5.74 -0.60 15.11
N GLY A 96 4.70 0.20 14.95
CA GLY A 96 3.98 0.79 16.07
C GLY A 96 2.53 1.12 15.72
N ALA A 97 1.66 1.03 16.72
CA ALA A 97 0.27 1.47 16.62
C ALA A 97 0.16 2.91 17.12
N VAL A 98 -0.24 3.81 16.23
CA VAL A 98 -0.38 5.24 16.50
C VAL A 98 -1.83 5.69 16.33
N ARG A 99 -2.31 6.52 17.25
CA ARG A 99 -3.60 7.20 17.14
C ARG A 99 -3.41 8.62 16.63
N VAL A 100 -4.20 9.05 15.66
CA VAL A 100 -4.24 10.46 15.24
C VAL A 100 -5.02 11.26 16.29
N SER A 101 -4.41 12.33 16.81
CA SER A 101 -5.06 13.19 17.81
C SER A 101 -6.35 13.82 17.28
N LEU A 102 -7.25 14.22 18.19
CA LEU A 102 -8.57 14.73 17.77
C LEU A 102 -8.50 15.99 16.89
N ASP A 103 -7.49 16.82 17.12
CA ASP A 103 -7.20 18.02 16.33
C ASP A 103 -6.46 17.74 15.01
N GLY A 104 -6.03 16.50 14.77
CA GLY A 104 -5.31 16.07 13.57
C GLY A 104 -3.84 16.50 13.51
N ASN A 105 -3.25 17.05 14.57
CA ASN A 105 -1.90 17.63 14.53
C ASN A 105 -0.79 16.74 15.10
N ARG A 106 -1.15 15.66 15.80
CA ARG A 106 -0.21 14.80 16.51
C ARG A 106 -0.51 13.32 16.29
N LEU A 107 0.53 12.51 16.44
CA LEU A 107 0.42 11.07 16.61
C LEU A 107 0.68 10.69 18.05
N GLU A 108 -0.22 9.89 18.61
CA GLU A 108 -0.14 9.34 19.96
C GLU A 108 0.22 7.86 19.87
N LEU A 109 1.42 7.50 20.32
CA LEU A 109 1.91 6.12 20.30
C LEU A 109 1.20 5.29 21.37
N LEU A 110 0.53 4.23 20.95
CA LEU A 110 -0.17 3.29 21.83
C LEU A 110 0.64 2.00 22.06
N TRP A 111 1.35 1.52 21.02
CA TRP A 111 2.17 0.32 21.09
C TRP A 111 3.34 0.35 20.10
N GLY A 112 4.41 -0.38 20.40
CA GLY A 112 5.57 -0.52 19.52
C GLY A 112 6.48 0.70 19.50
N PHE A 113 7.24 0.84 18.42
CA PHE A 113 8.40 1.73 18.28
C PHE A 113 9.36 1.71 19.48
N GLU A 114 9.65 0.51 19.98
CA GLU A 114 10.63 0.30 21.02
C GLU A 114 12.03 0.78 20.59
N SER A 115 12.91 1.03 21.56
CA SER A 115 14.23 1.65 21.32
C SER A 115 14.16 3.04 20.67
N GLY A 116 13.03 3.75 20.79
CA GLY A 116 12.91 5.13 20.33
C GLY A 116 12.66 5.30 18.83
N ALA A 117 12.29 4.24 18.11
CA ALA A 117 11.98 4.31 16.67
C ALA A 117 10.85 5.31 16.35
N SER A 118 10.67 5.68 15.08
CA SER A 118 9.60 6.57 14.63
C SER A 118 8.87 5.93 13.44
N PRO A 119 7.65 6.40 13.08
CA PRO A 119 7.00 5.98 11.83
C PRO A 119 7.93 6.13 10.62
N THR A 120 7.67 5.34 9.57
CA THR A 120 8.33 5.47 8.26
C THR A 120 8.42 6.93 7.80
N SER A 121 9.50 7.28 7.08
CA SER A 121 9.68 8.61 6.49
C SER A 121 8.60 8.95 5.48
N GLU A 122 7.88 7.96 4.95
CA GLU A 122 6.77 8.12 4.01
C GLU A 122 5.39 8.15 4.70
N MET A 123 5.37 8.41 6.01
CA MET A 123 4.14 8.49 6.82
C MET A 123 3.07 9.39 6.19
N HIS A 124 3.45 10.54 5.64
CA HIS A 124 2.49 11.46 5.02
C HIS A 124 1.81 10.84 3.80
N MET A 125 2.54 10.12 2.95
CA MET A 125 1.97 9.39 1.81
C MET A 125 0.89 8.39 2.29
N HIS A 126 1.20 7.58 3.32
CA HIS A 126 0.23 6.64 3.88
C HIS A 126 -1.02 7.34 4.41
N PHE A 127 -0.85 8.41 5.17
CA PHE A 127 -1.97 9.05 5.86
C PHE A 127 -2.86 9.79 4.86
N MET A 128 -2.27 10.54 3.94
CA MET A 128 -2.99 11.20 2.86
C MET A 128 -3.67 10.18 1.93
N GLY A 129 -3.00 9.07 1.65
CA GLY A 129 -3.56 7.94 0.91
C GLY A 129 -4.77 7.34 1.60
N HIS A 130 -4.70 7.06 2.91
CA HIS A 130 -5.82 6.56 3.69
C HIS A 130 -7.02 7.51 3.63
N ILE A 131 -6.81 8.83 3.78
CA ILE A 131 -7.86 9.83 3.65
C ILE A 131 -8.56 9.75 2.29
N LYS A 132 -7.78 9.62 1.22
CA LYS A 132 -8.31 9.55 -0.16
C LYS A 132 -9.07 8.25 -0.41
N ARG A 133 -8.54 7.12 0.06
CA ARG A 133 -9.18 5.80 -0.10
C ARG A 133 -10.44 5.64 0.73
N LEU A 134 -10.47 6.13 1.98
CA LEU A 134 -11.67 6.09 2.84
C LEU A 134 -12.85 6.87 2.25
N LYS A 135 -12.60 7.91 1.43
CA LYS A 135 -13.66 8.64 0.70
C LYS A 135 -14.30 7.81 -0.41
N LYS A 136 -13.60 6.80 -0.94
CA LYS A 136 -14.12 5.90 -1.97
C LYS A 136 -14.67 4.61 -1.38
N GLU A 137 -14.05 4.11 -0.32
CA GLU A 137 -14.31 2.79 0.23
C GLU A 137 -14.15 2.82 1.76
N LEU A 138 -15.26 2.73 2.50
CA LEU A 138 -15.28 2.87 3.96
C LEU A 138 -14.55 1.74 4.69
N ASN A 139 -14.44 0.56 4.07
CA ASN A 139 -13.72 -0.59 4.58
C ASN A 139 -12.24 -0.62 4.16
N HIS A 140 -11.74 0.42 3.49
CA HIS A 140 -10.33 0.56 3.19
C HIS A 140 -9.50 0.57 4.47
N ARG A 141 -8.40 -0.18 4.49
CA ARG A 141 -7.55 -0.32 5.68
C ARG A 141 -6.07 -0.30 5.42
N VAL A 142 -5.61 -0.76 4.26
CA VAL A 142 -4.20 -1.09 4.03
C VAL A 142 -3.59 -0.22 2.95
N ILE A 143 -2.38 0.28 3.21
CA ILE A 143 -1.48 0.81 2.18
C ILE A 143 -0.13 0.10 2.33
N LEU A 144 0.37 -0.43 1.23
CA LEU A 144 1.62 -1.19 1.16
C LEU A 144 2.49 -0.63 0.04
N HIS A 145 3.74 -0.35 0.35
CA HIS A 145 4.78 0.01 -0.62
C HIS A 145 5.88 -1.05 -0.64
N THR A 146 6.37 -1.40 -1.82
CA THR A 146 7.48 -2.34 -2.00
C THR A 146 8.22 -2.08 -3.31
N HIS A 147 9.43 -2.63 -3.44
CA HIS A 147 10.30 -2.49 -4.60
C HIS A 147 10.17 -3.73 -5.50
N ALA A 148 8.97 -3.93 -6.06
CA ALA A 148 8.69 -5.07 -6.92
C ALA A 148 9.57 -5.04 -8.19
N THR A 149 10.45 -6.03 -8.34
CA THR A 149 11.62 -5.96 -9.22
C THR A 149 11.26 -5.80 -10.69
N ASN A 150 10.35 -6.62 -11.21
CA ASN A 150 9.95 -6.56 -12.61
C ASN A 150 9.12 -5.31 -12.90
N THR A 151 8.32 -4.86 -11.94
CA THR A 151 7.57 -3.60 -12.04
C THR A 151 8.52 -2.42 -12.19
N ILE A 152 9.61 -2.37 -11.41
CA ILE A 152 10.65 -1.34 -11.54
C ILE A 152 11.27 -1.38 -12.94
N ILE A 153 11.66 -2.57 -13.41
CA ILE A 153 12.26 -2.74 -14.74
C ILE A 153 11.28 -2.29 -15.85
N MET A 154 10.01 -2.71 -15.79
CA MET A 154 9.00 -2.30 -16.77
C MET A 154 8.76 -0.79 -16.75
N SER A 155 8.76 -0.16 -15.57
CA SER A 155 8.61 1.29 -15.42
C SER A 155 9.78 2.10 -15.99
N ALA A 156 10.93 1.47 -16.25
CA ALA A 156 12.04 2.10 -16.95
C ALA A 156 11.80 2.26 -18.46
N ASN A 157 10.76 1.64 -19.02
CA ASN A 157 10.38 1.85 -20.41
C ASN A 157 9.70 3.22 -20.58
N GLY A 158 10.47 4.21 -21.05
CA GLY A 158 10.00 5.58 -21.26
C GLY A 158 8.90 5.75 -22.30
N ALA A 159 8.53 4.71 -23.05
CA ALA A 159 7.37 4.73 -23.94
C ALA A 159 6.03 4.44 -23.23
N LEU A 160 6.07 3.98 -21.97
CA LEU A 160 4.86 3.65 -21.21
C LEU A 160 4.44 4.83 -20.32
N ASP A 161 3.57 5.68 -20.85
CA ASP A 161 2.78 6.60 -20.02
C ASP A 161 1.72 5.85 -19.20
N GLU A 162 0.98 6.55 -18.33
CA GLU A 162 -0.02 5.92 -17.44
C GLU A 162 -1.05 5.06 -18.18
N LYS A 163 -1.51 5.54 -19.35
CA LYS A 163 -2.48 4.83 -20.19
C LYS A 163 -1.82 3.60 -20.82
N ALA A 164 -0.67 3.78 -21.45
CA ALA A 164 0.07 2.73 -22.13
C ALA A 164 0.53 1.65 -21.15
N PHE A 165 0.91 2.02 -19.92
CA PHE A 165 1.31 1.08 -18.87
C PHE A 165 0.14 0.18 -18.46
N THR A 166 -1.02 0.78 -18.17
CA THR A 166 -2.23 0.03 -17.82
C THR A 166 -2.64 -0.90 -18.97
N ARG A 167 -2.69 -0.37 -20.20
CA ARG A 167 -3.04 -1.16 -21.38
C ARG A 167 -2.07 -2.32 -21.60
N ALA A 168 -0.76 -2.09 -21.48
CA ALA A 168 0.24 -3.15 -21.61
C ALA A 168 0.02 -4.28 -20.61
N LEU A 169 -0.31 -3.98 -19.34
CA LEU A 169 -0.65 -5.00 -18.35
C LEU A 169 -1.94 -5.75 -18.72
N TRP A 170 -3.02 -5.04 -19.05
CA TRP A 170 -4.32 -5.65 -19.39
C TRP A 170 -4.26 -6.54 -20.63
N ASN A 171 -3.55 -6.12 -21.67
CA ASN A 171 -3.43 -6.88 -22.91
C ASN A 171 -2.49 -8.10 -22.76
N MET A 172 -1.60 -8.11 -21.76
CA MET A 172 -0.65 -9.19 -21.54
C MET A 172 -1.26 -10.37 -20.77
N HIS A 173 -2.14 -10.11 -19.80
CA HIS A 173 -2.63 -11.12 -18.87
C HIS A 173 -4.10 -10.88 -18.49
N SER A 174 -4.95 -11.88 -18.76
CA SER A 174 -6.42 -11.74 -18.68
C SER A 174 -6.94 -11.30 -17.31
N GLU A 175 -6.30 -11.75 -16.22
CA GLU A 175 -6.71 -11.42 -14.84
C GLU A 175 -6.52 -9.93 -14.53
N CYS A 176 -5.62 -9.21 -15.22
CA CYS A 176 -5.26 -7.84 -14.86
C CYS A 176 -6.45 -6.87 -14.89
N VAL A 177 -7.33 -6.97 -15.89
CA VAL A 177 -8.54 -6.12 -15.95
C VAL A 177 -9.57 -6.51 -14.90
N VAL A 178 -9.55 -7.76 -14.42
CA VAL A 178 -10.44 -8.25 -13.37
C VAL A 178 -9.97 -7.78 -12.00
N VAL A 179 -8.66 -7.85 -11.77
CA VAL A 179 -8.03 -7.52 -10.48
C VAL A 179 -7.95 -6.00 -10.27
N PHE A 180 -7.61 -5.22 -11.30
CA PHE A 180 -7.49 -3.76 -11.25
C PHE A 180 -8.16 -3.09 -12.47
N PRO A 181 -9.51 -3.11 -12.57
CA PRO A 181 -10.25 -2.47 -13.67
C PRO A 181 -10.05 -0.94 -13.74
N GLU A 182 -9.66 -0.31 -12.64
CA GLU A 182 -9.31 1.11 -12.60
C GLU A 182 -7.93 1.43 -13.20
N GLY A 183 -7.12 0.40 -13.46
CA GLY A 183 -5.76 0.52 -13.99
C GLY A 183 -4.72 0.82 -12.91
N VAL A 184 -3.56 1.29 -13.36
CA VAL A 184 -2.43 1.66 -12.49
C VAL A 184 -2.08 3.13 -12.71
N GLY A 185 -1.98 3.88 -11.62
CA GLY A 185 -1.56 5.27 -11.66
C GLY A 185 -0.05 5.38 -11.71
N LEU A 186 0.48 6.33 -12.47
CA LEU A 186 1.91 6.66 -12.51
C LEU A 186 2.13 8.06 -11.96
N VAL A 187 3.08 8.18 -11.03
CA VAL A 187 3.56 9.48 -10.54
C VAL A 187 4.88 9.78 -11.25
N PRO A 188 5.14 11.00 -11.77
CA PRO A 188 6.46 11.35 -12.28
C PRO A 188 7.55 11.05 -11.26
N TRP A 189 8.78 10.81 -11.72
CA TRP A 189 9.89 10.61 -10.77
C TRP A 189 10.02 11.84 -9.87
N MET A 190 10.01 11.59 -8.57
CA MET A 190 10.12 12.58 -7.51
C MET A 190 11.03 12.01 -6.42
N VAL A 191 11.59 12.89 -5.60
CA VAL A 191 12.45 12.46 -4.48
C VAL A 191 11.60 11.69 -3.46
N PRO A 192 11.95 10.44 -3.11
CA PRO A 192 11.22 9.67 -2.11
C PRO A 192 11.24 10.33 -0.72
N GLY A 193 10.17 10.12 0.05
CA GLY A 193 10.05 10.67 1.41
C GLY A 193 9.80 12.17 1.50
N THR A 194 9.50 12.85 0.39
CA THR A 194 9.12 14.27 0.41
C THR A 194 7.60 14.48 0.42
N GLN A 195 7.18 15.71 0.71
CA GLN A 195 5.76 16.06 0.72
C GLN A 195 5.16 16.07 -0.69
N GLU A 196 5.95 16.41 -1.71
CA GLU A 196 5.53 16.48 -3.11
C GLU A 196 5.10 15.10 -3.62
N ILE A 197 5.95 14.08 -3.44
CA ILE A 197 5.62 12.71 -3.85
C ILE A 197 4.47 12.14 -3.03
N SER A 198 4.38 12.50 -1.74
CA SER A 198 3.26 12.11 -0.89
C SER A 198 1.93 12.66 -1.41
N SER A 199 1.91 13.94 -1.80
CA SER A 199 0.72 14.62 -2.33
C SER A 199 0.31 14.06 -3.70
N ALA A 200 1.27 13.94 -4.63
CA ALA A 200 1.01 13.40 -5.96
C ALA A 200 0.51 11.95 -5.91
N THR A 201 1.06 11.14 -5.00
CA THR A 201 0.60 9.76 -4.78
C THR A 201 -0.82 9.74 -4.22
N ALA A 202 -1.11 10.54 -3.19
CA ALA A 202 -2.44 10.60 -2.59
C ALA A 202 -3.51 11.07 -3.60
N GLU A 203 -3.20 12.04 -4.45
CA GLU A 203 -4.09 12.46 -5.53
C GLU A 203 -4.44 11.32 -6.48
N LYS A 204 -3.44 10.54 -6.92
CA LYS A 204 -3.70 9.37 -7.77
C LYS A 204 -4.48 8.27 -7.03
N LEU A 205 -4.25 8.08 -5.74
CA LEU A 205 -4.98 7.10 -4.93
C LEU A 205 -6.49 7.38 -4.86
N GLU A 206 -6.94 8.58 -5.21
CA GLU A 206 -8.36 8.86 -5.39
C GLU A 206 -8.99 7.96 -6.45
N ASP A 207 -8.29 7.72 -7.56
CA ASP A 207 -8.84 6.99 -8.71
C ASP A 207 -8.26 5.58 -8.87
N PHE A 208 -7.11 5.30 -8.25
CA PHE A 208 -6.38 4.04 -8.42
C PHE A 208 -6.14 3.34 -7.07
N ARG A 209 -6.18 2.01 -7.04
CA ARG A 209 -5.65 1.24 -5.89
C ARG A 209 -4.17 0.89 -6.05
N LEU A 210 -3.59 1.08 -7.23
CA LEU A 210 -2.21 0.77 -7.57
C LEU A 210 -1.50 2.00 -8.12
N ILE A 211 -0.40 2.40 -7.50
CA ILE A 211 0.46 3.50 -7.95
C ILE A 211 1.86 2.97 -8.20
N ILE A 212 2.45 3.32 -9.34
CA ILE A 212 3.85 3.09 -9.63
C ILE A 212 4.62 4.39 -9.45
N TRP A 213 5.71 4.28 -8.71
CA TRP A 213 6.80 5.26 -8.69
C TRP A 213 7.87 4.74 -9.66
N PRO A 214 7.95 5.29 -10.88
CA PRO A 214 8.88 4.80 -11.89
C PRO A 214 10.31 4.79 -11.35
N LEU A 215 11.04 3.71 -11.66
CA LEU A 215 12.41 3.48 -11.19
C LEU A 215 12.57 3.32 -9.67
N HIS A 216 11.48 3.17 -8.92
CA HIS A 216 11.52 3.05 -7.46
C HIS A 216 10.69 1.87 -6.94
N GLY A 217 9.40 1.81 -7.25
CA GLY A 217 8.56 0.73 -6.74
C GLY A 217 7.08 0.93 -6.99
N ILE A 218 6.29 0.19 -6.22
CA ILE A 218 4.84 0.12 -6.35
C ILE A 218 4.18 0.32 -4.99
N ILE A 219 3.00 0.93 -5.02
CA ILE A 219 2.13 1.13 -3.87
C ILE A 219 0.77 0.50 -4.20
N ALA A 220 0.25 -0.31 -3.29
CA ALA A 220 -1.09 -0.85 -3.39
C ALA A 220 -1.93 -0.51 -2.16
N THR A 221 -3.24 -0.45 -2.38
CA THR A 221 -4.23 -0.19 -1.33
C THR A 221 -5.31 -1.25 -1.34
N GLY A 222 -5.83 -1.61 -0.17
CA GLY A 222 -6.88 -2.61 -0.06
C GLY A 222 -7.61 -2.56 1.27
N ASN A 223 -8.60 -3.42 1.41
CA ASN A 223 -9.36 -3.63 2.65
C ASN A 223 -8.67 -4.63 3.58
N SER A 224 -7.77 -5.44 3.02
CA SER A 224 -6.93 -6.40 3.73
C SER A 224 -5.50 -6.39 3.18
N ILE A 225 -4.57 -6.98 3.94
CA ILE A 225 -3.18 -7.16 3.52
C ILE A 225 -3.12 -8.07 2.28
N ASP A 226 -3.92 -9.13 2.24
CA ASP A 226 -4.00 -10.05 1.11
C ASP A 226 -4.48 -9.37 -0.18
N GLU A 227 -5.46 -8.47 -0.10
CA GLU A 227 -5.92 -7.73 -1.27
C GLU A 227 -4.81 -6.82 -1.82
N ALA A 228 -4.14 -6.05 -0.94
CA ALA A 228 -3.06 -5.16 -1.34
C ALA A 228 -1.84 -5.93 -1.89
N MET A 229 -1.47 -7.04 -1.26
CA MET A 229 -0.40 -7.92 -1.74
C MET A 229 -0.77 -8.57 -3.07
N GLY A 230 -2.00 -9.08 -3.23
CA GLY A 230 -2.47 -9.70 -4.46
C GLY A 230 -2.49 -8.74 -5.65
N LEU A 231 -2.82 -7.45 -5.42
CA LEU A 231 -2.69 -6.39 -6.41
C LEU A 231 -1.23 -6.24 -6.90
N ILE A 232 -0.28 -6.17 -5.98
CA ILE A 232 1.16 -6.07 -6.30
C ILE A 232 1.65 -7.32 -7.02
N GLU A 233 1.32 -8.50 -6.52
CA GLU A 233 1.68 -9.77 -7.12
C GLU A 233 1.18 -9.89 -8.56
N THR A 234 -0.04 -9.41 -8.83
CA THR A 234 -0.62 -9.44 -10.18
C THR A 234 0.13 -8.51 -11.13
N VAL A 235 0.45 -7.28 -10.71
CA VAL A 235 1.25 -6.34 -11.51
C VAL A 235 2.65 -6.88 -11.73
N GLU A 236 3.32 -7.31 -10.67
CA GLU A 236 4.69 -7.81 -10.72
C GLU A 236 4.81 -9.06 -11.58
N LYS A 237 3.87 -9.99 -11.48
CA LYS A 237 3.80 -11.16 -12.33
C LYS A 237 3.65 -10.78 -13.80
N THR A 238 2.79 -9.82 -14.08
CA THR A 238 2.50 -9.40 -15.46
C THR A 238 3.66 -8.60 -16.05
N ALA A 239 4.35 -7.80 -15.23
CA ALA A 239 5.59 -7.13 -15.60
C ALA A 239 6.72 -8.14 -15.91
N GLU A 240 6.82 -9.23 -15.13
CA GLU A 240 7.75 -10.34 -15.43
C GLU A 240 7.47 -10.95 -16.80
N ILE A 241 6.19 -11.24 -17.10
CA ILE A 241 5.76 -11.77 -18.40
C ILE A 241 6.11 -10.77 -19.51
N TYR A 242 5.79 -9.49 -19.32
CA TYR A 242 6.11 -8.42 -20.27
C TYR A 242 7.60 -8.41 -20.60
N ILE A 243 8.47 -8.40 -19.60
CA ILE A 243 9.93 -8.36 -19.79
C ILE A 243 10.42 -9.60 -20.54
N LYS A 244 9.99 -10.79 -20.12
CA LYS A 244 10.38 -12.05 -20.77
C LYS A 244 9.83 -12.19 -22.19
N SER A 245 8.75 -11.47 -22.52
CA SER A 245 8.14 -11.46 -23.84
C SER A 245 8.84 -10.55 -24.85
N MET A 246 9.66 -9.59 -24.40
CA MET A 246 10.26 -8.58 -25.28
C MET A 246 11.11 -9.17 -26.42
N GLY A 247 11.72 -10.34 -26.20
CA GLY A 247 12.47 -11.06 -27.24
C GLY A 247 11.61 -11.63 -28.39
N PHE A 248 10.29 -11.61 -28.25
CA PHE A 248 9.32 -12.12 -29.23
C PHE A 248 8.45 -11.01 -29.83
N ALA A 249 8.83 -9.73 -29.71
CA ALA A 249 7.96 -8.58 -30.00
C ALA A 249 7.18 -8.70 -31.33
N ASP A 250 7.82 -9.15 -32.41
CA ASP A 250 7.20 -9.27 -33.75
C ASP A 250 6.18 -10.41 -33.87
N SER A 251 6.22 -11.39 -32.96
CA SER A 251 5.31 -12.55 -32.93
C SER A 251 4.47 -12.63 -31.66
N LEU A 252 4.56 -11.62 -30.79
CA LEU A 252 3.86 -11.60 -29.51
C LEU A 252 2.36 -11.47 -29.73
N LYS A 253 1.62 -12.49 -29.30
CA LYS A 253 0.16 -12.48 -29.31
C LYS A 253 -0.37 -11.93 -27.99
N LEU A 254 -0.91 -10.72 -28.04
CA LEU A 254 -1.60 -10.07 -26.92
C LEU A 254 -3.11 -10.27 -27.02
N LEU A 255 -3.81 -10.09 -25.90
CA LEU A 255 -5.26 -9.90 -25.92
C LEU A 255 -5.58 -8.64 -26.71
N THR A 256 -6.66 -8.66 -27.49
CA THR A 256 -7.19 -7.45 -28.10
C THR A 256 -8.00 -6.65 -27.09
N ASP A 257 -8.16 -5.34 -27.32
CA ASP A 257 -8.95 -4.47 -26.45
C ASP A 257 -10.40 -4.98 -26.30
N LYS A 258 -10.97 -5.57 -27.37
CA LYS A 258 -12.25 -6.27 -27.29
C LYS A 258 -12.21 -7.48 -26.34
N GLN A 259 -11.18 -8.32 -26.41
CA GLN A 259 -11.06 -9.48 -25.51
C GLN A 259 -10.89 -9.07 -24.04
N VAL A 260 -10.16 -7.98 -23.79
CA VAL A 260 -10.06 -7.39 -22.44
C VAL A 260 -11.44 -6.93 -21.96
N LEU A 261 -12.22 -6.23 -22.79
CA LEU A 261 -13.57 -5.77 -22.45
C LEU A 261 -14.57 -6.93 -22.27
N ASP A 262 -14.52 -7.95 -23.13
CA ASP A 262 -15.34 -9.15 -23.00
C ASP A 262 -15.06 -9.86 -21.67
N THR A 263 -13.78 -9.91 -21.26
CA THR A 263 -13.36 -10.45 -19.96
C THR A 263 -13.95 -9.61 -18.82
N ALA A 264 -13.79 -8.28 -18.84
CA ALA A 264 -14.35 -7.41 -17.81
C ALA A 264 -15.88 -7.53 -17.70
N ALA A 265 -16.58 -7.62 -18.85
CA ALA A 265 -18.02 -7.77 -18.91
C ALA A 265 -18.49 -9.07 -18.24
N ARG A 266 -17.74 -10.18 -18.40
CA ARG A 266 -18.04 -11.46 -17.73
C ARG A 266 -18.02 -11.36 -16.20
N PHE A 267 -17.26 -10.43 -15.65
CA PHE A 267 -17.16 -10.17 -14.21
C PHE A 267 -17.99 -8.96 -13.75
N ASN A 268 -18.83 -8.38 -14.62
CA ASN A 268 -19.62 -7.17 -14.35
C ASN A 268 -18.76 -5.96 -13.93
N LEU A 269 -17.55 -5.87 -14.46
CA LEU A 269 -16.61 -4.78 -14.17
C LEU A 269 -16.70 -3.70 -15.24
N LYS A 270 -16.37 -2.46 -14.84
CA LYS A 270 -16.28 -1.31 -15.72
C LYS A 270 -14.83 -0.82 -15.77
N PRO A 271 -14.04 -1.24 -16.79
CA PRO A 271 -12.68 -0.76 -16.92
C PRO A 271 -12.61 0.75 -17.11
N ARG A 272 -11.52 1.36 -16.64
CA ARG A 272 -11.27 2.80 -16.78
C ARG A 272 -11.38 3.22 -18.24
N GLN A 273 -12.19 4.24 -18.47
CA GLN A 273 -12.44 4.77 -19.80
C GLN A 273 -11.19 5.44 -20.38
N GLY A 274 -11.05 5.39 -21.71
CA GLY A 274 -9.94 6.00 -22.43
C GLY A 274 -8.66 5.17 -22.48
N ILE A 275 -8.59 4.04 -21.77
CA ILE A 275 -7.43 3.13 -21.80
C ILE A 275 -7.46 2.21 -23.03
N LEU A 276 -8.59 1.53 -23.21
CA LEU A 276 -8.83 0.63 -24.33
C LEU A 276 -9.44 1.41 -25.50
N GLU A 277 -9.03 1.07 -26.71
CA GLU A 277 -9.45 1.70 -27.96
C GLU A 277 -10.43 0.76 -28.67
N LEU A 278 -11.70 1.17 -28.71
CA LEU A 278 -12.77 0.56 -29.49
C LEU A 278 -13.33 1.57 -30.49
#